data_AF-A0A8S3VYL5-F1
#
_entry.id   AF-A0A8S3VYL5-F1
#
_cell.length_a   1.000
_cell.length_b   1.000
_cell.length_c   1.000
_cell.angle_alpha   90.00
_cell.angle_beta   90.00
_cell.angle_gamma   90.00
#
_symmetry.space_group_name_H-M   'P 1'
#
loop_
_entity.id
_entity.type
_entity.pdbx_description
1 polymer ?
#
loop_
_entity_poly.entity_id
_entity_poly.type
_entity_poly.pdbx_seq_one_letter_code
_entity_poly.pdbx_strand_id
1 'polypeptide(L)'
;MEYARPPAELSLKGGPAVRAEAWRQWRRLFEVFLKVSGVSKKPKEIQASLLVNLIGSATVTRFKFFSRNQENGENIDQYVTALRVLSRKCDFGDLHESLLRDKIVCGIVNNTVRDRLLRTDDLRLSKAIQICQAAEISKEEILCIDGNEAESR
;
A
#
# COMPACT_ATOMS: atom_id res chain seq x y z
N MET A 1 27.86 19.12 -12.86
CA MET A 1 26.94 18.05 -12.41
C MET A 1 27.66 16.72 -12.16
N GLU A 2 28.95 16.59 -12.49
CA GLU A 2 29.74 15.33 -12.45
C GLU A 2 30.05 14.74 -11.06
N TYR A 3 29.79 15.46 -9.95
CA TYR A 3 30.26 15.04 -8.62
C TYR A 3 29.15 14.75 -7.59
N ALA A 4 27.88 14.90 -7.95
CA ALA A 4 26.77 14.65 -7.02
C ALA A 4 26.42 13.16 -6.98
N ARG A 5 27.07 12.39 -6.09
CA ARG A 5 26.77 10.96 -5.91
C ARG A 5 25.62 10.77 -4.92
N PRO A 6 24.58 9.98 -5.27
CA PRO A 6 23.55 9.62 -4.30
C PRO A 6 24.10 8.69 -3.22
N PRO A 7 23.49 8.66 -2.02
CA PRO A 7 23.81 7.66 -1.00
C PRO A 7 23.52 6.24 -1.52
N ALA A 8 24.25 5.26 -0.98
CA ALA A 8 23.93 3.85 -1.18
C ALA A 8 22.58 3.49 -0.54
N GLU A 9 22.01 2.33 -0.87
CA GLU A 9 20.77 1.83 -0.27
C GLU A 9 20.87 1.78 1.27
N LEU A 10 19.78 2.15 1.95
CA LEU A 10 19.76 2.16 3.41
C LEU A 10 19.79 0.73 3.95
N SER A 11 20.87 0.37 4.65
CA SER A 11 20.95 -0.91 5.36
C SER A 11 20.15 -0.86 6.66
N LEU A 12 19.14 -1.71 6.77
CA LEU A 12 18.34 -1.90 7.98
C LEU A 12 18.73 -3.15 8.78
N LYS A 13 19.92 -3.71 8.55
CA LYS A 13 20.42 -4.87 9.31
C LYS A 13 20.84 -4.45 10.73
N GLY A 14 20.62 -5.33 11.70
CA GLY A 14 20.99 -5.13 13.10
C GLY A 14 19.86 -4.59 13.98
N GLY A 15 20.19 -4.36 15.26
CA GLY A 15 19.22 -3.90 16.28
C GLY A 15 18.77 -2.45 16.10
N PRO A 16 17.74 -2.00 16.85
CA PRO A 16 17.14 -0.67 16.71
C PRO A 16 18.14 0.50 16.73
N ALA A 17 19.13 0.48 17.63
CA ALA A 17 20.13 1.53 17.73
C ALA A 17 21.02 1.64 16.47
N VAL A 18 21.42 0.49 15.92
CA VAL A 18 22.22 0.41 14.68
C VAL A 18 21.42 0.94 13.50
N ARG A 19 20.15 0.56 13.38
CA ARG A 19 19.26 1.06 12.32
C ARG A 19 19.03 2.57 12.43
N ALA A 20 18.89 3.09 13.66
CA ALA A 20 18.73 4.53 13.89
C ALA A 20 19.99 5.33 13.49
N GLU A 21 21.20 4.81 13.75
CA GLU A 21 22.44 5.42 13.27
C GLU A 21 22.55 5.36 11.74
N ALA A 22 22.26 4.19 11.14
CA ALA A 22 22.25 4.02 9.70
C ALA A 22 21.32 5.03 9.01
N TRP A 23 20.11 5.25 9.57
CA TRP A 23 19.18 6.27 9.09
C TRP A 23 19.76 7.68 9.19
N ARG A 24 20.34 8.06 10.33
CA ARG A 24 20.94 9.40 10.52
C ARG A 24 22.05 9.66 9.52
N GLN A 25 22.94 8.69 9.31
CA GLN A 25 24.03 8.80 8.35
C GLN A 25 23.51 8.89 6.91
N TRP A 26 22.60 8.00 6.54
CA TRP A 26 22.00 7.98 5.20
C TRP A 26 21.26 9.29 4.88
N ARG A 27 20.43 9.77 5.82
CA ARG A 27 19.69 11.02 5.68
C ARG A 27 20.62 12.21 5.47
N ARG A 28 21.71 12.29 6.23
CA ARG A 28 22.71 13.35 6.07
C ARG A 28 23.31 13.34 4.66
N LEU A 29 23.69 12.17 4.15
CA LEU A 29 24.23 12.02 2.80
C LEU A 29 23.19 12.37 1.72
N PHE A 30 21.94 11.95 1.91
CA PHE A 30 20.83 12.31 1.03
C PHE A 30 20.58 13.82 0.97
N GLU A 31 20.58 14.51 2.12
CA GLU A 31 20.41 15.97 2.18
C GLU A 31 21.55 16.71 1.47
N VAL A 32 22.80 16.25 1.60
CA VAL A 32 23.94 16.78 0.83
C VAL A 32 23.72 16.58 -0.67
N PHE A 33 23.34 15.37 -1.07
CA PHE A 33 23.05 15.04 -2.46
C PHE A 33 21.96 15.95 -3.05
N LEU A 34 20.85 16.18 -2.34
CA LEU A 34 19.78 17.09 -2.79
C LEU A 34 20.26 18.54 -3.01
N LYS A 35 21.17 19.03 -2.16
CA LYS A 35 21.73 20.37 -2.29
C LYS A 35 22.67 20.48 -3.50
N VAL A 36 23.63 19.56 -3.59
CA VAL A 36 24.69 19.59 -4.62
C VAL A 36 24.15 19.29 -6.02
N SER A 37 23.16 18.39 -6.14
CA SER A 37 22.49 18.07 -7.42
C SER A 37 21.49 19.14 -7.86
N GLY A 38 21.15 20.10 -7.00
CA GLY A 38 20.09 21.09 -7.24
C GLY A 38 18.67 20.52 -7.16
N VAL A 39 18.50 19.23 -6.84
CA VAL A 39 17.17 18.59 -6.68
C VAL A 39 16.37 19.24 -5.55
N SER A 40 17.04 19.79 -4.54
CA SER A 40 16.41 20.57 -3.46
C SER A 40 15.54 21.74 -3.96
N LYS A 41 15.78 22.25 -5.18
CA LYS A 41 14.99 23.32 -5.81
C LYS A 41 13.85 22.81 -6.71
N LYS A 42 13.73 21.50 -6.92
CA LYS A 42 12.69 20.87 -7.73
C LYS A 42 11.38 20.72 -6.92
N PRO A 43 10.23 20.47 -7.57
CA PRO A 43 8.97 20.18 -6.88
C PRO A 43 9.09 19.06 -5.83
N LYS A 44 8.28 19.11 -4.78
CA LYS A 44 8.35 18.19 -3.63
C LYS A 44 8.07 16.75 -4.05
N GLU A 45 7.26 16.57 -5.07
CA GLU A 45 6.89 15.27 -5.65
C GLU A 45 8.14 14.56 -6.18
N ILE A 46 9.01 15.30 -6.90
CA ILE A 46 10.27 14.76 -7.41
C ILE A 46 11.22 14.41 -6.26
N GLN A 47 11.31 15.26 -5.23
CA GLN A 47 12.14 15.00 -4.05
C GLN A 47 11.68 13.74 -3.31
N ALA A 48 10.36 13.57 -3.15
CA ALA A 48 9.76 12.41 -2.50
C ALA A 48 9.96 11.12 -3.31
N SER A 49 9.76 11.16 -4.62
CA SER A 49 10.04 10.01 -5.50
C SER A 49 11.51 9.58 -5.41
N LEU A 50 12.43 10.54 -5.36
CA LEU A 50 13.86 10.24 -5.26
C LEU A 50 14.25 9.67 -3.89
N LEU A 51 13.68 10.19 -2.79
CA LEU A 51 13.85 9.63 -1.44
C LEU A 51 13.42 8.16 -1.41
N VAL A 52 12.21 7.86 -1.89
CA VAL A 52 11.64 6.51 -1.91
C VAL A 52 12.49 5.56 -2.76
N ASN A 53 12.99 6.05 -3.90
CA ASN A 53 13.86 5.26 -4.78
C ASN A 53 15.21 4.92 -4.15
N LEU A 54 15.88 5.91 -3.53
CA LEU A 54 17.24 5.75 -3.01
C LEU A 54 17.31 5.05 -1.64
N ILE A 55 16.25 5.11 -0.83
CA ILE A 55 16.20 4.35 0.43
C ILE A 55 16.26 2.85 0.15
N GLY A 56 15.63 2.39 -0.95
CA GLY A 56 15.76 1.00 -1.39
C GLY A 56 14.57 0.46 -2.15
N SER A 57 14.79 -0.68 -2.82
CA SER A 57 13.79 -1.33 -3.68
C SER A 57 12.54 -1.76 -2.93
N ALA A 58 12.70 -2.22 -1.68
CA ALA A 58 11.60 -2.56 -0.77
C ALA A 58 10.73 -1.33 -0.43
N THR A 59 11.30 -0.12 -0.40
CA THR A 59 10.54 1.10 -0.09
C THR A 59 9.66 1.52 -1.27
N VAL A 60 10.16 1.36 -2.50
CA VAL A 60 9.36 1.59 -3.72
C VAL A 60 8.19 0.61 -3.79
N THR A 61 8.43 -0.68 -3.53
CA THR A 61 7.38 -1.70 -3.58
C THR A 61 6.36 -1.52 -2.46
N ARG A 62 6.80 -1.19 -1.24
CA ARG A 62 5.92 -0.81 -0.13
C ARG A 62 5.10 0.44 -0.45
N PHE A 63 5.71 1.47 -1.04
CA PHE A 63 4.99 2.66 -1.45
C PHE A 63 3.87 2.32 -2.45
N LYS A 64 4.17 1.49 -3.46
CA LYS A 64 3.16 1.01 -4.43
C LYS A 64 2.05 0.23 -3.74
N PHE A 65 2.38 -0.68 -2.82
CA PHE A 65 1.41 -1.45 -2.03
C PHE A 65 0.49 -0.52 -1.22
N PHE A 66 1.05 0.41 -0.44
CA PHE A 66 0.26 1.29 0.42
C PHE A 66 -0.57 2.31 -0.36
N SER A 67 -0.11 2.71 -1.55
CA SER A 67 -0.84 3.64 -2.44
C SER A 67 -1.96 2.97 -3.23
N ARG A 68 -1.99 1.64 -3.33
CA ARG A 68 -3.01 0.94 -4.13
C ARG A 68 -4.34 0.84 -3.38
N ASN A 69 -5.37 1.56 -3.83
CA ASN A 69 -6.75 1.39 -3.34
C ASN A 69 -7.58 0.64 -4.39
N GLN A 70 -8.69 0.01 -3.99
CA GLN A 70 -9.61 -0.65 -4.93
C GLN A 70 -10.09 0.36 -5.98
N GLU A 71 -10.06 -0.04 -7.24
CA GLU A 71 -10.52 0.78 -8.36
C GLU A 71 -12.05 0.71 -8.49
N ASN A 72 -12.67 1.73 -9.11
CA ASN A 72 -14.12 1.71 -9.29
C ASN A 72 -14.51 0.60 -10.27
N GLY A 73 -15.38 -0.32 -9.83
CA GLY A 73 -15.78 -1.50 -10.61
C GLY A 73 -14.82 -2.68 -10.52
N GLU A 74 -13.69 -2.56 -9.81
CA GLU A 74 -12.82 -3.69 -9.48
C GLU A 74 -13.48 -4.53 -8.38
N ASN A 75 -13.61 -5.84 -8.59
CA ASN A 75 -14.14 -6.74 -7.55
C ASN A 75 -13.08 -7.06 -6.48
N ILE A 76 -13.52 -7.62 -5.35
CA ILE A 76 -12.61 -7.88 -4.23
C ILE A 76 -11.49 -8.86 -4.58
N ASP A 77 -11.76 -9.88 -5.38
CA ASP A 77 -10.78 -10.91 -5.73
C ASP A 77 -9.65 -10.33 -6.60
N GLN A 78 -9.99 -9.45 -7.55
CA GLN A 78 -9.04 -8.69 -8.35
C GLN A 78 -8.18 -7.79 -7.47
N TYR A 79 -8.81 -7.02 -6.58
CA TYR A 79 -8.09 -6.12 -5.68
C TYR A 79 -7.14 -6.87 -4.74
N VAL A 80 -7.60 -7.95 -4.11
CA VAL A 80 -6.79 -8.81 -3.23
C VAL A 80 -5.64 -9.43 -4.00
N THR A 81 -5.87 -9.87 -5.24
CA THR A 81 -4.82 -10.42 -6.11
C THR A 81 -3.75 -9.37 -6.40
N ALA A 82 -4.14 -8.14 -6.75
CA ALA A 82 -3.20 -7.04 -6.99
C ALA A 82 -2.37 -6.72 -5.75
N LEU A 83 -2.98 -6.66 -4.56
CA LEU A 83 -2.28 -6.46 -3.29
C LEU A 83 -1.29 -7.59 -3.00
N ARG A 84 -1.68 -8.84 -3.19
CA ARG A 84 -0.81 -10.01 -3.03
C ARG A 84 0.39 -9.93 -3.96
N VAL A 85 0.21 -9.57 -5.23
CA VAL A 85 1.32 -9.41 -6.18
C VAL A 85 2.30 -8.32 -5.72
N LEU A 86 1.80 -7.15 -5.31
CA LEU A 86 2.64 -6.03 -4.86
C LEU A 86 3.42 -6.37 -3.58
N SER A 87 2.78 -7.06 -2.65
CA SER A 87 3.35 -7.41 -1.34
C SER A 87 4.52 -8.40 -1.41
N ARG A 88 4.65 -9.22 -2.46
CA ARG A 88 5.73 -10.22 -2.61
C ARG A 88 7.13 -9.62 -2.54
N LYS A 89 7.28 -8.38 -3.01
CA LYS A 89 8.57 -7.66 -3.03
C LYS A 89 8.71 -6.63 -1.89
N CYS A 90 7.80 -6.65 -0.92
CA CYS A 90 7.79 -5.68 0.16
C CYS A 90 8.57 -6.12 1.41
N ASP A 91 9.00 -7.39 1.48
CA ASP A 91 9.72 -7.94 2.64
C ASP A 91 9.00 -7.65 3.97
N PHE A 92 7.71 -8.00 4.04
CA PHE A 92 6.89 -7.74 5.22
C PHE A 92 7.12 -8.73 6.38
N GLY A 93 7.80 -9.86 6.12
CA GLY A 93 7.98 -10.92 7.10
C GLY A 93 6.66 -11.35 7.73
N ASP A 94 6.66 -11.51 9.05
CA ASP A 94 5.50 -11.99 9.83
C ASP A 94 4.30 -11.03 9.79
N LEU A 95 4.50 -9.76 9.40
CA LEU A 95 3.43 -8.77 9.27
C LEU A 95 2.68 -8.85 7.93
N HIS A 96 3.05 -9.77 7.04
CA HIS A 96 2.49 -9.84 5.70
C HIS A 96 0.95 -9.91 5.70
N GLU A 97 0.36 -10.86 6.44
CA GLU A 97 -1.09 -11.04 6.44
C GLU A 97 -1.83 -9.88 7.13
N SER A 98 -1.30 -9.36 8.25
CA SER A 98 -1.91 -8.24 8.96
C SER A 98 -1.90 -6.97 8.11
N LEU A 99 -0.81 -6.69 7.40
CA LEU A 99 -0.73 -5.54 6.50
C LEU A 99 -1.63 -5.68 5.26
N LEU A 100 -1.80 -6.89 4.71
CA LEU A 100 -2.79 -7.11 3.64
C LEU A 100 -4.20 -6.84 4.13
N ARG A 101 -4.56 -7.36 5.30
CA ARG A 101 -5.86 -7.12 5.92
C ARG A 101 -6.09 -5.63 6.13
N ASP A 102 -5.16 -4.94 6.78
CA ASP A 102 -5.28 -3.51 7.08
C ASP A 102 -5.40 -2.71 5.78
N LYS A 103 -4.69 -3.13 4.72
CA LYS A 103 -4.77 -2.48 3.42
C LYS A 103 -6.10 -2.70 2.70
N ILE A 104 -6.73 -3.86 2.85
CA ILE A 104 -8.09 -4.10 2.38
C ILE A 104 -9.06 -3.15 3.08
N VAL A 105 -9.01 -3.07 4.42
CA VAL A 105 -9.90 -2.18 5.20
C VAL A 105 -9.75 -0.73 4.76
N CYS A 106 -8.52 -0.22 4.69
CA CYS A 106 -8.28 1.18 4.35
C CYS A 106 -8.55 1.50 2.86
N GLY A 107 -8.42 0.53 1.96
CA GLY A 107 -8.43 0.77 0.52
C GLY A 107 -9.69 0.31 -0.23
N ILE A 108 -10.62 -0.38 0.41
CA ILE A 108 -11.90 -0.78 -0.21
C ILE A 108 -12.73 0.45 -0.58
N VAL A 109 -13.50 0.39 -1.68
CA VAL A 109 -14.37 1.51 -2.12
C VAL A 109 -15.66 1.57 -1.31
N ASN A 110 -16.24 0.42 -0.96
CA ASN A 110 -17.54 0.36 -0.29
C ASN A 110 -17.43 0.75 1.20
N ASN A 111 -17.91 1.95 1.54
CA ASN A 111 -17.87 2.50 2.90
C ASN A 111 -18.68 1.67 3.91
N THR A 112 -19.80 1.08 3.50
CA THR A 112 -20.62 0.22 4.36
C THR A 112 -19.88 -1.06 4.72
N VAL A 113 -19.20 -1.68 3.75
CA VAL A 113 -18.35 -2.84 4.00
C VAL A 113 -17.18 -2.45 4.89
N ARG A 114 -16.57 -1.27 4.67
CA ARG A 114 -15.50 -0.77 5.54
C ARG A 114 -15.95 -0.63 7.00
N ASP A 115 -17.11 -0.03 7.25
CA ASP A 115 -17.68 0.09 8.60
C ASP A 115 -17.91 -1.29 9.24
N ARG A 116 -18.45 -2.26 8.49
CA ARG A 116 -18.61 -3.64 8.96
C ARG A 116 -17.28 -4.30 9.31
N LEU A 117 -16.25 -4.12 8.49
CA LEU A 117 -14.90 -4.64 8.76
C LEU A 117 -14.34 -4.05 10.06
N LEU A 118 -14.46 -2.73 10.25
CA LEU A 118 -13.94 -2.03 11.43
C LEU A 118 -14.62 -2.44 12.74
N ARG A 119 -15.88 -2.90 12.67
CA ARG A 119 -16.64 -3.40 13.84
C ARG A 119 -16.45 -4.89 14.10
N THR A 120 -15.71 -5.60 13.25
CA THR A 120 -15.53 -7.04 13.38
C THR A 120 -14.40 -7.38 14.33
N ASP A 121 -14.73 -8.03 15.46
CA ASP A 121 -13.72 -8.58 16.37
C ASP A 121 -12.92 -9.72 15.72
N ASP A 122 -11.65 -9.85 16.12
CA ASP A 122 -10.66 -10.79 15.57
C ASP A 122 -10.69 -10.83 14.03
N LEU A 123 -10.60 -9.65 13.41
CA LEU A 123 -10.56 -9.56 11.95
C LEU A 123 -9.24 -10.14 11.44
N ARG A 124 -9.33 -11.31 10.79
CA ARG A 124 -8.22 -11.96 10.07
C ARG A 124 -8.33 -11.67 8.58
N LEU A 125 -7.23 -11.86 7.85
CA LEU A 125 -7.20 -11.63 6.39
C LEU A 125 -8.30 -12.44 5.67
N SER A 126 -8.42 -13.74 5.97
CA SER A 126 -9.46 -14.60 5.39
C SER A 126 -10.88 -14.10 5.69
N LYS A 127 -11.15 -13.71 6.94
CA LYS A 127 -12.45 -13.18 7.37
C LYS A 127 -12.78 -11.85 6.68
N ALA A 128 -11.79 -10.98 6.51
CA ALA A 128 -11.96 -9.73 5.77
C ALA A 128 -12.36 -9.98 4.31
N ILE A 129 -11.66 -10.91 3.63
CA ILE A 129 -11.97 -11.29 2.25
C ILE A 129 -13.39 -11.84 2.14
N GLN A 130 -13.78 -12.76 3.04
CA GLN A 130 -15.13 -13.35 3.06
C GLN A 130 -16.24 -12.30 3.27
N ILE A 131 -16.04 -11.33 4.18
CA ILE A 131 -17.00 -10.25 4.41
C ILE A 131 -17.20 -9.42 3.14
N CYS A 132 -16.11 -9.10 2.44
CA CYS A 132 -16.17 -8.35 1.19
C CYS A 132 -16.86 -9.14 0.07
N GLN A 133 -16.50 -10.41 -0.13
CA GLN A 133 -17.12 -11.28 -1.13
C GLN A 133 -18.62 -11.44 -0.89
N ALA A 134 -19.03 -11.69 0.36
CA ALA A 134 -20.44 -11.79 0.72
C ALA A 134 -21.22 -10.51 0.38
N ALA A 135 -20.60 -9.33 0.56
CA ALA A 135 -21.23 -8.06 0.22
C ALA A 135 -21.37 -7.81 -1.29
N GLU A 136 -20.44 -8.32 -2.10
CA GLU A 136 -20.53 -8.26 -3.56
C GLU A 136 -21.64 -9.17 -4.07
N ILE A 137 -21.71 -10.42 -3.58
CA ILE A 137 -22.77 -11.38 -3.93
C ILE A 137 -24.15 -10.82 -3.59
N SER A 138 -24.35 -10.33 -2.36
CA SER A 138 -25.64 -9.77 -1.96
C SER A 138 -26.05 -8.56 -2.81
N LYS A 139 -25.09 -7.78 -3.32
CA LYS A 139 -25.39 -6.64 -4.20
C LYS A 139 -25.83 -7.12 -5.60
N GLU A 140 -25.22 -8.15 -6.14
CA GLU A 140 -25.62 -8.76 -7.41
C GLU A 140 -27.01 -9.39 -7.33
N GLU A 141 -27.31 -10.11 -6.24
CA GLU A 141 -28.63 -10.71 -6.01
C GLU A 141 -29.74 -9.66 -5.96
N ILE A 142 -29.52 -8.54 -5.27
CA ILE A 142 -30.49 -7.43 -5.21
C ILE A 142 -30.76 -6.84 -6.61
N LEU A 143 -29.70 -6.61 -7.40
CA LEU A 143 -29.84 -6.07 -8.76
C LEU A 143 -30.64 -7.02 -9.67
N CYS A 144 -30.48 -8.34 -9.52
CA CYS A 144 -31.25 -9.33 -10.26
C CYS A 144 -32.74 -9.32 -9.88
N ILE A 145 -33.08 -9.12 -8.60
CA ILE A 145 -34.47 -9.07 -8.14
C ILE A 145 -35.17 -7.82 -8.69
N ASP A 146 -34.53 -6.66 -8.60
CA ASP A 146 -35.10 -5.38 -9.06
C ASP A 146 -35.31 -5.34 -10.59
N GLY A 147 -34.45 -6.01 -11.37
CA GLY A 147 -34.59 -6.12 -12.82
C GLY A 147 -35.80 -6.95 -13.26
N ASN A 148 -36.10 -8.04 -12.55
CA ASN A 148 -37.25 -8.90 -12.84
C ASN A 148 -38.60 -8.22 -12.55
N GLU A 149 -38.67 -7.31 -11.57
CA GLU A 149 -39.89 -6.55 -11.28
C GLU A 149 -40.18 -5.48 -12.35
N ALA A 150 -39.16 -4.96 -13.03
CA ALA A 150 -39.30 -3.96 -14.08
C ALA A 150 -39.72 -4.56 -15.44
N GLU A 151 -39.30 -5.79 -15.75
CA GLU A 151 -39.71 -6.51 -16.97
C GLU A 151 -41.09 -7.19 -16.85
N SER A 152 -41.61 -7.33 -15.63
CA SER A 152 -42.94 -7.92 -15.36
C SER A 152 -44.08 -6.88 -15.33
N ARG A 153 -43.83 -5.63 -15.71
CA ARG A 153 -44.82 -4.53 -15.79
C ARG A 153 -44.93 -3.99 -17.21
#